data_AF-A0A662BF56-F1
#
_entry.id   AF-A0A662BF56-F1
#
_cell.length_a   1.000
_cell.length_b   1.000
_cell.length_c   1.000
_cell.angle_alpha   90.00
_cell.angle_beta   90.00
_cell.angle_gamma   90.00
#
_symmetry.space_group_name_H-M   'P 1'
#
loop_
_entity.id
_entity.type
_entity.pdbx_description
1 polymer ?
#
loop_
_entity_poly.entity_id
_entity_poly.type
_entity_poly.pdbx_seq_one_letter_code
_entity_poly.pdbx_strand_id
1 'polypeptide(L)'
;MNLHVTQKDVKQIYNQLKSSALKRGIEFDLDLCDLNELSFPITCPILNIPLKYNKGKAQDNSYSIDRRDSSKGYTIDNIVVVRNRAKKLKSDATLREMQLLVEYYSNI
;
A
#
# COMPACT_ATOMS: atom_id res chain seq x y z
N MET A 1 8.27 12.84 14.91
CA MET A 1 8.53 11.41 15.19
C MET A 1 8.54 10.70 13.85
N ASN A 2 9.73 10.58 13.25
CA ASN A 2 9.87 9.94 11.95
C ASN A 2 9.57 8.45 12.14
N LEU A 3 8.66 7.91 11.32
CA LEU A 3 8.67 6.47 11.06
C LEU A 3 10.05 6.18 10.46
N HIS A 4 11.00 5.75 11.30
CA HIS A 4 12.35 5.43 10.88
C HIS A 4 12.31 4.11 10.10
N VAL A 5 11.82 4.16 8.86
CA VAL A 5 12.06 3.15 7.85
C VAL A 5 13.55 3.22 7.54
N THR A 6 14.28 2.16 7.87
CA THR A 6 15.72 2.11 7.60
C THR A 6 15.99 1.70 6.16
N GLN A 7 17.20 1.94 5.65
CA GLN A 7 17.60 1.42 4.33
C GLN A 7 17.45 -0.11 4.21
N LYS A 8 17.65 -0.84 5.32
CA LYS A 8 17.41 -2.28 5.39
C LYS A 8 15.92 -2.62 5.21
N ASP A 9 15.03 -1.83 5.81
CA ASP A 9 13.59 -1.97 5.68
C ASP A 9 13.14 -1.73 4.23
N VAL A 10 13.64 -0.67 3.59
CA VAL A 10 13.35 -0.36 2.17
C VAL A 10 13.75 -1.52 1.27
N LYS A 11 14.97 -2.05 1.43
CA LYS A 11 15.43 -3.21 0.66
C LYS A 11 14.56 -4.45 0.88
N GLN A 12 14.09 -4.67 2.11
CA GLN A 12 13.18 -5.78 2.40
C GLN A 12 11.83 -5.58 1.71
N ILE A 13 11.25 -4.38 1.78
CA ILE A 13 9.99 -4.03 1.11
C ILE A 13 10.13 -4.24 -0.40
N TYR A 14 11.19 -3.72 -1.01
CA TYR A 14 11.49 -3.89 -2.44
C TYR A 14 11.44 -5.36 -2.86
N ASN A 15 12.17 -6.22 -2.14
CA ASN A 15 12.22 -7.65 -2.45
C ASN A 15 10.85 -8.33 -2.30
N GLN A 16 10.05 -7.92 -1.31
CA GLN A 16 8.69 -8.43 -1.12
C GLN A 16 7.78 -8.03 -2.29
N LEU A 17 7.81 -6.77 -2.71
CA LEU A 17 7.02 -6.29 -3.85
C LEU A 17 7.44 -6.98 -5.15
N LYS A 18 8.74 -7.06 -5.42
CA LYS A 18 9.31 -7.73 -6.59
C LYS A 18 8.92 -9.21 -6.64
N SER A 19 9.07 -9.94 -5.53
CA SER A 19 8.64 -11.34 -5.44
C SER A 19 7.13 -11.48 -5.65
N SER A 20 6.34 -10.56 -5.09
CA SER A 20 4.89 -10.57 -5.24
C SER A 20 4.46 -10.30 -6.68
N ALA A 21 5.14 -9.41 -7.38
CA ALA A 21 4.89 -9.11 -8.80
C ALA A 21 5.18 -10.33 -9.67
N LEU A 22 6.37 -10.92 -9.48
CA LEU A 22 6.79 -12.13 -10.19
C LEU A 22 5.80 -13.29 -10.00
N LYS A 23 5.35 -13.54 -8.76
CA LYS A 23 4.37 -14.60 -8.45
C LYS A 23 3.03 -14.42 -9.16
N ARG A 24 2.63 -13.18 -9.44
CA ARG A 24 1.35 -12.85 -10.10
C ARG A 24 1.50 -12.59 -11.60
N GLY A 25 2.73 -12.61 -12.13
CA GLY A 25 2.99 -12.27 -13.52
C GLY A 25 2.62 -10.83 -13.89
N ILE A 26 2.74 -9.88 -12.95
CA ILE A 26 2.45 -8.46 -13.20
C ILE A 26 3.74 -7.65 -13.34
N GLU A 27 3.64 -6.53 -14.03
CA GLU A 27 4.72 -5.56 -14.22
C GLU A 27 5.31 -5.10 -12.88
N PHE A 28 6.63 -4.92 -12.88
CA PHE A 28 7.39 -4.36 -11.77
C PHE A 28 8.47 -3.44 -12.35
N ASP A 29 8.19 -2.14 -12.29
CA ASP A 29 9.07 -1.06 -12.70
C ASP A 29 9.23 -0.09 -11.53
N LEU A 30 9.98 -0.57 -10.53
CA LEU A 30 10.44 0.22 -9.40
C LEU A 30 11.90 -0.10 -9.16
N ASP A 31 12.66 0.91 -8.75
CA ASP A 31 13.98 0.74 -8.19
C ASP A 31 13.99 1.00 -6.66
N LEU A 32 15.19 0.97 -6.06
CA LEU A 32 15.34 1.24 -4.63
C LEU A 32 15.25 2.75 -4.31
N CYS A 33 15.61 3.62 -5.26
CA CYS A 33 15.53 5.06 -5.14
C CYS A 33 14.07 5.51 -5.08
N ASP A 34 13.21 4.98 -5.95
CA ASP A 34 11.76 5.21 -5.95
C ASP A 34 11.17 5.00 -4.56
N LEU A 35 11.53 3.89 -3.89
CA LEU A 35 11.04 3.57 -2.56
C LEU A 35 11.65 4.43 -1.44
N ASN A 36 12.85 4.97 -1.66
CA ASN A 36 13.49 5.91 -0.73
C ASN A 36 12.87 7.31 -0.81
N GLU A 37 12.46 7.72 -2.01
CA GLU A 37 11.78 9.00 -2.26
C GLU A 37 10.29 8.97 -1.89
N LEU A 38 9.70 7.77 -1.70
CA LEU A 38 8.35 7.65 -1.15
C LEU A 38 8.30 8.32 0.23
N SER A 39 7.58 9.43 0.30
CA SER A 39 7.18 10.02 1.56
C SER A 39 6.34 9.00 2.32
N PHE A 40 6.87 8.45 3.42
CA PHE A 40 6.10 7.60 4.33
C PHE A 40 5.29 8.51 5.25
N PRO A 41 3.99 8.73 4.98
CA PRO A 41 3.27 9.71 5.76
C PRO A 41 3.06 9.18 7.19
N ILE A 42 3.02 10.08 8.17
CA ILE A 42 2.71 9.72 9.56
C ILE A 42 1.22 9.35 9.67
N THR A 43 0.39 9.84 8.75
CA THR A 43 -1.06 9.63 8.69
C THR A 43 -1.44 8.94 7.39
N CYS A 44 -2.34 7.95 7.45
CA CYS A 44 -2.83 7.27 6.25
C CYS A 44 -3.63 8.26 5.39
N PRO A 45 -3.31 8.42 4.09
CA PRO A 45 -3.96 9.40 3.23
C PRO A 45 -5.43 9.07 2.91
N ILE A 46 -5.84 7.82 3.11
CA ILE A 46 -7.22 7.36 2.82
C ILE A 46 -8.07 7.38 4.10
N LEU A 47 -7.54 6.84 5.20
CA LEU A 47 -8.31 6.65 6.43
C LEU A 47 -8.13 7.78 7.46
N ASN A 48 -7.22 8.73 7.23
CA ASN A 48 -6.90 9.82 8.16
C ASN A 48 -6.55 9.35 9.60
N ILE A 49 -5.90 8.19 9.73
CA ILE A 49 -5.47 7.59 11.01
C ILE A 49 -3.95 7.37 10.98
N PRO A 50 -3.22 7.48 12.12
CA PRO A 50 -1.77 7.26 12.16
C PRO A 50 -1.32 5.91 11.59
N LEU A 51 -0.21 5.95 10.86
CA LEU A 51 0.50 4.77 10.36
C LEU A 51 1.54 4.30 11.37
N LYS A 52 1.71 2.97 11.47
CA LYS A 52 2.74 2.36 12.31
C LYS A 52 3.61 1.43 11.47
N TYR A 53 4.92 1.48 11.70
CA TYR A 53 5.86 0.49 11.16
C TYR A 53 5.99 -0.67 12.14
N ASN A 54 5.20 -1.73 11.97
CA ASN A 54 5.35 -2.92 12.79
C ASN A 54 6.38 -3.87 12.16
N LYS A 55 7.40 -4.23 12.94
CA LYS A 55 8.39 -5.24 12.55
C LYS A 55 7.82 -6.66 12.75
N GLY A 56 8.21 -7.59 11.90
CA GLY A 56 7.74 -8.97 11.94
C GLY A 56 6.41 -9.15 11.21
N LYS A 57 5.31 -9.34 11.96
CA LYS A 57 3.99 -9.62 11.38
C LYS A 57 3.25 -8.33 11.05
N ALA A 58 2.76 -8.21 9.82
CA ALA A 58 1.88 -7.11 9.42
C ALA A 58 0.58 -7.12 10.23
N GLN A 59 0.24 -5.98 10.83
CA GLN A 59 -1.01 -5.74 11.54
C GLN A 59 -1.89 -4.77 10.74
N ASP A 60 -3.11 -4.52 11.19
CA ASP A 60 -4.03 -3.62 10.50
C ASP A 60 -3.59 -2.15 10.56
N ASN A 61 -2.80 -1.74 11.54
CA ASN A 61 -2.14 -0.43 11.61
C ASN A 61 -0.77 -0.37 10.93
N SER A 62 -0.28 -1.48 10.37
CA SER A 62 0.95 -1.45 9.58
C SER A 62 0.78 -0.57 8.36
N TYR A 63 1.82 0.17 7.98
CA TYR A 63 1.93 0.70 6.62
C TYR A 63 2.00 -0.47 5.62
N SER A 64 1.59 -0.19 4.38
CA SER A 64 1.65 -1.09 3.24
C SER A 64 1.86 -0.24 2.00
N ILE A 65 2.68 -0.75 1.06
CA ILE A 65 2.72 -0.23 -0.30
C ILE A 65 1.66 -0.99 -1.09
N ASP A 66 0.67 -0.27 -1.59
CA ASP A 66 -0.44 -0.82 -2.36
C ASP A 66 -0.47 -0.25 -3.77
N ARG A 67 -1.19 -0.93 -4.67
CA ARG A 67 -1.41 -0.46 -6.05
C ARG A 67 -2.72 0.32 -6.12
N ARG A 68 -2.70 1.53 -6.66
CA ARG A 68 -3.89 2.37 -6.85
C ARG A 68 -4.90 1.66 -7.76
N ASP A 69 -4.41 1.18 -8.90
CA ASP A 69 -5.11 0.29 -9.81
C ASP A 69 -4.62 -1.16 -9.63
N SER A 70 -5.51 -2.04 -9.18
CA SER A 70 -5.20 -3.45 -8.93
C SER A 70 -4.95 -4.25 -10.22
N SER A 71 -5.35 -3.73 -11.38
CA SER A 71 -5.12 -4.36 -12.69
C SER A 71 -3.72 -4.10 -13.26
N LYS A 72 -3.01 -3.08 -12.76
CA LYS A 72 -1.67 -2.68 -13.21
C LYS A 72 -0.55 -3.23 -12.34
N GLY A 73 0.69 -3.07 -12.79
CA GLY A 73 1.89 -3.47 -12.06
C GLY A 73 2.26 -2.57 -10.88
N TYR A 74 3.46 -2.79 -10.35
CA TYR A 74 4.11 -1.84 -9.45
C TYR A 74 4.96 -0.87 -10.26
N THR A 75 4.49 0.36 -10.36
CA THR A 75 5.15 1.47 -11.05
C THR A 75 5.03 2.72 -10.17
N ILE A 76 5.94 3.69 -10.32
CA ILE A 76 5.97 4.87 -9.44
C ILE A 76 4.64 5.65 -9.43
N ASP A 77 3.94 5.70 -10.57
CA ASP A 77 2.64 6.36 -10.74
C ASP A 77 1.44 5.53 -10.22
N ASN A 78 1.61 4.21 -10.05
CA ASN A 78 0.55 3.30 -9.60
C ASN A 78 0.68 2.86 -8.14
N ILE A 79 1.70 3.28 -7.40
CA ILE A 79 1.83 2.92 -5.98
C ILE A 79 1.30 3.98 -5.02
N VAL A 80 0.95 3.54 -3.81
CA VAL A 80 0.57 4.42 -2.71
C VAL A 80 0.97 3.79 -1.37
N VAL A 81 1.49 4.60 -0.45
CA VAL A 81 1.75 4.20 0.93
C VAL A 81 0.48 4.40 1.77
N VAL A 82 -0.11 3.32 2.23
CA VAL A 82 -1.40 3.31 2.94
C VAL A 82 -1.37 2.39 4.15
N ARG A 83 -2.43 2.44 4.95
CA ARG A 83 -2.62 1.50 6.05
C ARG A 83 -3.01 0.13 5.50
N ASN A 84 -2.51 -0.95 6.09
CA ASN A 84 -2.84 -2.33 5.70
C ASN A 84 -4.36 -2.59 5.76
N ARG A 85 -5.07 -1.98 6.72
CA ARG A 85 -6.54 -2.01 6.75
C ARG A 85 -7.16 -1.39 5.50
N ALA A 86 -6.66 -0.25 5.02
CA ALA A 86 -7.16 0.39 3.80
C ALA A 86 -6.94 -0.50 2.57
N LYS A 87 -5.73 -1.06 2.44
CA LYS A 87 -5.42 -2.07 1.41
C LYS A 87 -6.39 -3.26 1.48
N LYS A 88 -6.68 -3.80 2.67
CA LYS A 88 -7.61 -4.92 2.83
C LYS A 88 -9.05 -4.56 2.44
N LEU A 89 -9.50 -3.35 2.78
CA LEU A 89 -10.81 -2.84 2.40
C LEU A 89 -10.93 -2.68 0.88
N LYS A 90 -9.88 -2.17 0.24
CA LYS A 90 -9.81 -2.07 -1.23
C LYS A 90 -9.71 -3.45 -1.88
N SER A 91 -8.79 -4.30 -1.42
CA SER A 91 -8.47 -5.59 -2.04
C SER A 91 -8.34 -5.47 -3.58
N ASP A 92 -9.20 -6.17 -4.30
CA ASP A 92 -9.42 -6.21 -5.73
C ASP A 92 -10.69 -5.48 -6.16
N ALA A 93 -11.37 -4.79 -5.23
CA ALA A 93 -12.57 -4.04 -5.53
C ALA A 93 -12.30 -2.95 -6.57
N THR A 94 -13.22 -2.87 -7.53
CA THR A 94 -13.35 -1.81 -8.50
C THR A 94 -13.89 -0.54 -7.85
N LEU A 95 -13.66 0.61 -8.47
CA LEU A 95 -14.25 1.87 -8.00
C LEU A 95 -15.78 1.80 -7.94
N ARG A 96 -16.40 1.11 -8.90
CA ARG A 96 -17.85 0.93 -8.94
C ARG A 96 -18.36 0.12 -7.75
N GLU A 97 -17.72 -1.00 -7.42
CA GLU A 97 -18.08 -1.80 -6.24
C GLU A 97 -17.92 -0.99 -4.96
N MET A 98 -16.83 -0.23 -4.82
CA MET A 98 -16.63 0.64 -3.66
C MET A 98 -17.73 1.70 -3.54
N GLN A 99 -18.16 2.31 -4.65
CA GLN A 99 -19.28 3.26 -4.66
C GLN A 99 -20.61 2.61 -4.24
N LEU A 100 -20.91 1.42 -4.75
CA LEU A 100 -22.13 0.68 -4.39
C LEU A 100 -22.17 0.30 -2.91
N LEU A 101 -21.02 -0.09 -2.34
CA LEU A 101 -20.91 -0.33 -0.90
C LEU A 101 -21.21 0.95 -0.11
N VAL A 102 -20.62 2.08 -0.49
CA VAL A 102 -20.88 3.37 0.16
C VAL A 102 -22.36 3.75 0.06
N GLU A 103 -22.97 3.60 -1.12
CA GLU A 103 -24.39 3.88 -1.35
C GLU A 103 -25.28 3.02 -0.44
N TYR A 104 -25.03 1.72 -0.37
CA TYR A 104 -25.79 0.80 0.49
C TYR A 104 -25.69 1.19 1.97
N TYR A 105 -24.46 1.36 2.49
CA TYR A 105 -24.24 1.63 3.92
C TYR A 105 -24.59 3.06 4.36
N SER A 106 -24.74 4.00 3.42
CA SER A 106 -25.17 5.37 3.75
C SER A 106 -26.68 5.51 3.91
N ASN A 107 -27.44 4.49 3.49
CA ASN A 107 -28.90 4.48 3.49
C ASN A 107 -29.51 3.50 4.52
N ILE A 108 -28.69 3.00 5.45
CA ILE A 108 -29.13 2.21 6.61
C ILE A 108 -28.83 2.97 7.91
#